data_AF-A0A1C7MSG0-F1
#
_entry.id   AF-A0A1C7MSG0-F1
#
_cell.length_a   1.000
_cell.length_b   1.000
_cell.length_c   1.000
_cell.angle_alpha   90.00
_cell.angle_beta   90.00
_cell.angle_gamma   90.00
#
_symmetry.space_group_name_H-M   'P 1'
#
loop_
_entity.id
_entity.type
_entity.pdbx_description
1 polymer ?
#
loop_
_entity_poly.entity_id
_entity_poly.type
_entity_poly.pdbx_seq_one_letter_code
_entity_poly.pdbx_strand_id
1 'polypeptide(L)'
;MQAIKCVVVGDGAVGKANMSSNLIHHECLSSVESISPLVRFPHCSAHQLSSMKLLVFDNYSANVMVDGKTISLGLWDTAGQEDYDRLRPLSYPQTDVFLICFSLVSPPSYENVRTKWYPEISHHAPSTSIVLVGTKLDLREDPATIEKLRDRRMAPIQYSQGLTMAKDIGAVKYLECSDSHRRA
;
A
#
# COMPACT_ATOMS: atom_id res chain seq x y z
N MET A 1 -2.88 10.49 -22.04
CA MET A 1 -3.34 9.59 -20.96
C MET A 1 -2.29 9.65 -19.87
N GLN A 2 -2.65 10.13 -18.68
CA GLN A 2 -1.69 10.31 -17.59
C GLN A 2 -1.56 8.99 -16.83
N ALA A 3 -0.33 8.53 -16.60
CA ALA A 3 -0.06 7.31 -15.84
C ALA A 3 0.45 7.69 -14.44
N ILE A 4 -0.04 7.00 -13.42
CA ILE A 4 0.43 7.13 -12.03
C ILE A 4 1.00 5.78 -11.62
N LYS A 5 2.25 5.78 -11.15
CA LYS A 5 2.94 4.61 -10.63
C LYS A 5 2.80 4.52 -9.11
N CYS A 6 2.11 3.49 -8.66
CA CYS A 6 1.97 3.10 -7.26
C CYS A 6 2.85 1.87 -6.97
N VAL A 7 3.70 1.95 -5.95
CA VAL A 7 4.47 0.79 -5.47
C VAL A 7 3.96 0.35 -4.11
N VAL A 8 3.69 -0.94 -3.95
CA VAL A 8 3.13 -1.52 -2.73
C VAL A 8 4.22 -2.24 -1.95
N VAL A 9 4.44 -1.85 -0.69
CA VAL A 9 5.44 -2.45 0.21
C VAL A 9 4.82 -2.83 1.55
N GLY A 10 5.53 -3.60 2.37
CA GLY A 10 5.03 -4.14 3.64
C GLY A 10 5.46 -5.58 3.85
N ASP A 11 5.27 -6.10 5.07
CA ASP A 11 5.72 -7.44 5.45
C ASP A 11 5.14 -8.56 4.56
N GLY A 12 5.77 -9.72 4.59
CA GLY A 12 5.20 -10.95 4.03
C GLY A 12 3.81 -11.24 4.61
N ALA A 13 2.91 -11.76 3.78
CA ALA A 13 1.57 -12.22 4.18
C ALA A 13 0.63 -11.16 4.81
N VAL A 14 0.93 -9.86 4.72
CA VAL A 14 0.01 -8.81 5.18
C VAL A 14 -1.18 -8.59 4.24
N GLY A 15 -1.21 -9.16 3.03
CA GLY A 15 -2.34 -9.01 2.10
C GLY A 15 -2.11 -8.01 0.96
N LYS A 16 -0.85 -7.65 0.65
CA LYS A 16 -0.50 -6.72 -0.45
C LYS A 16 -1.05 -7.15 -1.81
N ALA A 17 -0.93 -8.44 -2.14
CA ALA A 17 -1.44 -9.00 -3.40
C ALA A 17 -2.98 -8.95 -3.48
N ASN A 18 -3.66 -9.34 -2.40
CA ASN A 18 -5.12 -9.28 -2.30
C ASN A 18 -5.64 -7.83 -2.39
N MET A 19 -5.01 -6.90 -1.67
CA MET A 19 -5.32 -5.47 -1.74
C MET A 19 -5.11 -4.93 -3.16
N SER A 20 -3.98 -5.26 -3.79
CA SER A 20 -3.67 -4.82 -5.16
C SER A 20 -4.75 -5.31 -6.12
N SER A 21 -5.08 -6.60 -6.08
CA SER A 21 -6.15 -7.22 -6.87
C SER A 21 -7.51 -6.52 -6.69
N ASN A 22 -7.95 -6.29 -5.44
CA ASN A 22 -9.23 -5.64 -5.15
C ASN A 22 -9.28 -4.18 -5.62
N LEU A 23 -8.14 -3.46 -5.59
CA LEU A 23 -8.05 -2.08 -6.04
C LEU A 23 -8.24 -1.93 -7.55
N ILE A 24 -7.82 -2.95 -8.33
CA ILE A 24 -7.93 -2.97 -9.80
C ILE A 24 -9.34 -3.36 -10.25
N HIS A 25 -10.00 -4.24 -9.51
CA HIS A 25 -11.34 -4.74 -9.85
C HIS A 25 -12.49 -3.80 -9.42
N HIS A 26 -12.19 -2.53 -9.10
CA HIS A 26 -13.17 -1.50 -8.72
C HIS A 26 -13.97 -1.79 -7.43
N GLU A 27 -13.66 -2.83 -6.66
CA GLU A 27 -14.36 -3.11 -5.39
C GLU A 27 -13.90 -2.17 -4.24
N CYS A 28 -12.86 -1.36 -4.45
CA CYS A 28 -12.36 -0.38 -3.48
C CYS A 28 -12.26 1.05 -4.06
N LEU A 29 -13.30 1.51 -4.76
CA LEU A 29 -13.40 2.86 -5.34
C LEU A 29 -13.13 3.99 -4.33
N SER A 30 -13.50 3.81 -3.06
CA SER A 30 -13.27 4.80 -1.98
C SER A 30 -11.79 5.05 -1.67
N SER A 31 -10.92 4.07 -1.88
CA SER A 31 -9.46 4.21 -1.71
C SER A 31 -8.83 4.97 -2.87
N VAL A 32 -9.38 4.86 -4.08
CA VAL A 32 -8.86 5.53 -5.28
C VAL A 32 -9.24 7.02 -5.31
N GLU A 33 -10.50 7.36 -5.00
CA GLU A 33 -10.94 8.75 -4.81
C GLU A 33 -10.24 9.43 -3.62
N SER A 34 -9.73 8.64 -2.69
CA SER A 34 -8.96 9.10 -1.55
C SER A 34 -7.51 9.43 -1.85
N ILE A 35 -6.93 8.80 -2.87
CA ILE A 35 -5.57 9.06 -3.39
C ILE A 35 -5.58 10.26 -4.34
N SER A 36 -6.69 10.48 -5.06
CA SER A 36 -6.79 11.54 -6.08
C SER A 36 -6.44 12.97 -5.62
N PRO A 37 -6.79 13.46 -4.41
CA PRO A 37 -6.51 14.84 -4.01
C PRO A 37 -5.05 15.07 -3.65
N LEU A 38 -4.30 14.00 -3.38
CA LEU A 38 -2.87 14.03 -3.01
C LEU A 38 -1.98 14.19 -4.25
N VAL A 39 -2.53 13.98 -5.45
CA VAL A 39 -1.86 14.15 -6.75
C VAL A 39 -2.01 15.59 -7.25
N ARG A 40 -1.83 16.60 -6.37
CA ARG A 40 -1.83 18.01 -6.77
C ARG A 40 -0.41 18.44 -7.15
N PHE A 41 -0.17 18.52 -8.45
CA PHE A 41 1.12 18.78 -9.11
C PHE A 41 1.75 20.14 -8.77
N PRO A 42 3.08 20.18 -8.58
CA PRO A 42 3.94 21.15 -9.24
C PRO A 42 4.73 20.42 -10.35
N HIS A 43 4.41 20.77 -11.60
CA HIS A 43 5.15 20.50 -12.84
C HIS A 43 6.16 19.34 -12.88
N CYS A 44 5.89 18.29 -13.67
CA CYS A 44 6.97 17.64 -14.43
C CYS A 44 6.46 16.94 -15.69
N SER A 45 7.17 17.16 -16.80
CA SER A 45 6.87 16.66 -18.14
C SER A 45 7.17 15.16 -18.29
N ALA A 46 6.31 14.48 -19.04
CA ALA A 46 6.44 13.07 -19.39
C ALA A 46 7.68 12.80 -20.27
N HIS A 47 8.46 11.76 -19.94
CA HIS A 47 9.22 10.96 -20.90
C HIS A 47 9.56 9.55 -20.34
N GLN A 48 9.59 8.60 -21.28
CA GLN A 48 9.53 7.13 -21.26
C GLN A 48 10.69 6.34 -20.57
N LEU A 49 10.46 5.06 -20.20
CA LEU A 49 11.24 3.82 -20.52
C LEU A 49 10.66 2.60 -19.75
N SER A 50 10.07 1.57 -20.39
CA SER A 50 10.64 0.35 -21.00
C SER A 50 11.26 -0.69 -20.04
N SER A 51 10.50 -1.80 -19.90
CA SER A 51 10.93 -3.21 -19.78
C SER A 51 11.98 -3.61 -18.75
N MET A 52 11.49 -4.12 -17.61
CA MET A 52 12.17 -5.17 -16.85
C MET A 52 11.12 -6.06 -16.16
N LYS A 53 10.70 -7.14 -16.83
CA LYS A 53 9.70 -8.07 -16.31
C LYS A 53 10.42 -9.28 -15.70
N LEU A 54 10.75 -9.19 -14.41
CA LEU A 54 11.03 -10.38 -13.61
C LEU A 54 9.71 -10.85 -12.98
N LEU A 55 9.51 -12.17 -12.96
CA LEU A 55 8.35 -12.92 -12.45
C LEU A 55 8.09 -12.77 -10.92
N VAL A 56 8.56 -11.68 -10.31
CA VAL A 56 8.49 -11.36 -8.88
C VAL A 56 7.64 -10.10 -8.61
N PHE A 57 7.23 -9.38 -9.67
CA PHE A 57 6.40 -8.18 -9.61
C PHE A 57 5.17 -8.33 -10.51
N ASP A 58 3.98 -8.39 -9.91
CA ASP A 58 2.75 -8.25 -10.68
C ASP A 58 2.54 -6.76 -10.99
N ASN A 59 2.45 -6.48 -12.30
CA ASN A 59 2.14 -5.16 -12.83
C ASN A 59 0.68 -5.16 -13.21
N TYR A 60 -0.13 -4.42 -12.48
CA TYR A 60 -1.54 -4.25 -12.81
C TYR A 60 -1.83 -2.84 -13.28
N SER A 61 -2.68 -2.68 -14.28
CA SER A 61 -3.14 -1.36 -14.74
C SER A 61 -4.65 -1.23 -14.72
N ALA A 62 -5.15 -0.11 -14.20
CA ALA A 62 -6.56 0.24 -14.19
C ALA A 62 -6.77 1.66 -14.73
N ASN A 63 -7.80 1.87 -15.54
CA ASN A 63 -8.17 3.20 -15.99
C ASN A 63 -9.26 3.76 -15.06
N VAL A 64 -8.97 4.87 -14.40
CA VAL A 64 -9.88 5.50 -13.44
C VAL A 64 -10.24 6.90 -13.92
N MET A 65 -11.50 7.27 -13.78
CA MET A 65 -11.97 8.61 -14.07
C MET A 65 -11.90 9.46 -12.79
N VAL A 66 -11.11 10.53 -12.82
CA VAL A 66 -10.96 11.49 -11.72
C VAL A 66 -11.20 12.88 -12.29
N ASP A 67 -12.15 13.63 -11.74
CA ASP A 67 -12.49 14.99 -12.20
C ASP A 67 -12.73 15.09 -13.72
N GLY A 68 -13.38 14.08 -14.31
CA GLY A 68 -13.65 14.00 -15.74
C GLY A 68 -12.42 13.66 -16.62
N LYS A 69 -11.28 13.33 -16.02
CA LYS A 69 -10.06 12.88 -16.73
C LYS A 69 -9.78 11.41 -16.49
N THR A 70 -9.46 10.68 -17.56
CA THR A 70 -9.02 9.29 -17.46
C THR A 70 -7.54 9.22 -17.10
N ILE A 71 -7.25 8.57 -15.98
CA ILE A 71 -5.92 8.31 -15.44
C ILE A 71 -5.66 6.81 -15.49
N SER A 72 -4.45 6.40 -15.89
CA SER A 72 -4.01 5.01 -15.83
C SER A 72 -3.22 4.79 -14.55
N LEU A 73 -3.73 3.99 -13.62
CA LEU A 73 -3.02 3.61 -12.40
C LEU A 73 -2.24 2.34 -12.68
N GLY A 74 -0.94 2.34 -12.43
CA GLY A 74 -0.11 1.15 -12.42
C GLY A 74 0.24 0.76 -10.98
N LEU A 75 0.07 -0.52 -10.63
CA LEU A 75 0.46 -1.08 -9.34
C LEU A 75 1.63 -2.04 -9.53
N TRP A 76 2.69 -1.81 -8.76
CA TRP A 76 3.85 -2.68 -8.64
C TRP A 76 3.80 -3.35 -7.28
N ASP A 77 3.28 -4.57 -7.21
CA ASP A 77 3.31 -5.37 -5.98
C ASP A 77 4.73 -5.89 -5.74
N THR A 78 5.23 -5.75 -4.51
CA THR A 78 6.59 -6.12 -4.16
C THR A 78 6.60 -7.19 -3.07
N ALA A 79 7.53 -8.13 -3.16
CA ALA A 79 7.68 -9.15 -2.13
C ALA A 79 8.14 -8.53 -0.79
N GLY A 80 7.44 -8.91 0.28
CA GLY A 80 7.71 -8.42 1.64
C GLY A 80 8.71 -9.25 2.44
N GLN A 81 9.30 -10.28 1.84
CA GLN A 81 10.30 -11.13 2.48
C GLN A 81 11.69 -10.49 2.36
N GLU A 82 12.55 -10.76 3.33
CA GLU A 82 13.90 -10.18 3.41
C GLU A 82 14.80 -10.62 2.25
N ASP A 83 14.57 -11.81 1.69
CA ASP A 83 15.30 -12.33 0.52
C ASP A 83 15.20 -11.39 -0.70
N TYR A 84 14.19 -10.52 -0.73
CA TYR A 84 13.96 -9.54 -1.80
C TYR A 84 14.38 -8.11 -1.44
N ASP A 85 14.96 -7.86 -0.27
CA ASP A 85 15.32 -6.50 0.19
C ASP A 85 16.28 -5.79 -0.79
N ARG A 86 17.16 -6.53 -1.48
CA ARG A 86 18.07 -5.95 -2.50
C ARG A 86 17.42 -5.69 -3.85
N LEU A 87 16.37 -6.44 -4.19
CA LEU A 87 15.69 -6.36 -5.48
C LEU A 87 14.54 -5.35 -5.45
N ARG A 88 13.90 -5.18 -4.30
CA ARG A 88 12.75 -4.29 -4.12
C ARG A 88 13.03 -2.83 -4.52
N PRO A 89 14.18 -2.21 -4.16
CA PRO A 89 14.47 -0.84 -4.55
C PRO A 89 14.57 -0.61 -6.06
N LEU A 90 14.79 -1.66 -6.87
CA LEU A 90 14.81 -1.55 -8.33
C LEU A 90 13.45 -1.13 -8.90
N SER A 91 12.37 -1.33 -8.15
CA SER A 91 11.01 -0.92 -8.55
C SER A 91 10.65 0.51 -8.15
N TYR A 92 11.47 1.21 -7.35
CA TYR A 92 11.18 2.54 -6.81
C TYR A 92 11.37 3.73 -7.77
N PRO A 93 12.25 3.69 -8.79
CA PRO A 93 12.41 4.81 -9.71
C PRO A 93 11.08 5.26 -10.33
N GLN A 94 10.86 6.58 -10.40
CA GLN A 94 9.65 7.19 -10.95
C GLN A 94 8.35 6.78 -10.25
N THR A 95 8.41 6.41 -8.96
CA THR A 95 7.20 6.16 -8.17
C THR A 95 6.56 7.48 -7.77
N ASP A 96 5.26 7.61 -8.07
CA ASP A 96 4.46 8.77 -7.69
C ASP A 96 3.93 8.62 -6.25
N VAL A 97 3.53 7.40 -5.87
CA VAL A 97 2.96 7.09 -4.54
C VAL A 97 3.44 5.73 -4.04
N PHE A 98 3.85 5.65 -2.78
CA PHE A 98 4.04 4.39 -2.06
C PHE A 98 2.81 4.03 -1.23
N LEU A 99 2.39 2.77 -1.31
CA LEU A 99 1.43 2.18 -0.39
C LEU A 99 2.21 1.31 0.61
N ILE A 100 2.29 1.74 1.87
CA ILE A 100 2.88 0.92 2.94
C ILE A 100 1.75 0.14 3.60
N CYS A 101 1.76 -1.17 3.45
CA CYS A 101 0.73 -2.05 4.00
C CYS A 101 1.21 -2.74 5.28
N PHE A 102 0.33 -2.80 6.27
CA PHE A 102 0.47 -3.64 7.46
C PHE A 102 -0.85 -4.33 7.77
N SER A 103 -0.82 -5.44 8.49
CA SER A 103 -2.03 -6.17 8.86
C SER A 103 -2.54 -5.70 10.22
N LEU A 104 -3.83 -5.36 10.30
CA LEU A 104 -4.48 -4.91 11.54
C LEU A 104 -4.44 -5.98 12.65
N VAL A 105 -4.27 -7.24 12.28
CA VAL A 105 -4.14 -8.39 13.20
C VAL A 105 -2.72 -8.92 13.30
N SER A 106 -1.72 -8.12 12.91
CA SER A 106 -0.30 -8.42 13.08
C SER A 106 0.44 -7.19 13.61
N PRO A 107 0.46 -6.99 14.95
CA PRO A 107 1.19 -5.88 15.57
C PRO A 107 2.68 -5.79 15.19
N PRO A 108 3.43 -6.89 14.97
CA PRO A 108 4.79 -6.80 14.45
C PRO A 108 4.87 -6.10 13.08
N SER A 109 3.92 -6.36 12.18
CA SER A 109 3.90 -5.69 10.87
C SER A 109 3.61 -4.19 10.96
N TYR A 110 2.85 -3.77 11.97
CA TYR A 110 2.61 -2.37 12.27
C TYR A 110 3.88 -1.67 12.76
N GLU A 111 4.65 -2.31 13.64
CA GLU A 111 5.92 -1.76 14.12
C GLU A 111 6.94 -1.64 12.99
N ASN A 112 6.99 -2.65 12.10
CA ASN A 112 7.87 -2.67 10.93
C ASN A 112 7.64 -1.51 9.95
N VAL A 113 6.47 -0.85 10.00
CA VAL A 113 6.25 0.39 9.24
C VAL A 113 7.32 1.43 9.60
N ARG A 114 7.55 1.65 10.89
CA ARG A 114 8.50 2.66 11.39
C ARG A 114 9.94 2.17 11.35
N THR A 115 10.17 0.90 11.65
CA THR A 115 11.52 0.37 11.83
C THR A 115 12.17 -0.11 10.53
N LYS A 116 11.37 -0.43 9.50
CA LYS A 116 11.86 -0.96 8.22
C LYS A 116 11.32 -0.17 7.01
N TRP A 117 10.02 -0.17 6.79
CA TRP A 117 9.44 0.25 5.51
C TRP A 117 9.57 1.75 5.24
N TYR A 118 9.27 2.58 6.23
CA TYR A 118 9.42 4.02 6.10
C TYR A 118 10.89 4.46 5.93
N PRO A 119 11.86 3.96 6.74
CA PRO A 119 13.27 4.23 6.51
C PRO A 119 13.77 3.82 5.12
N GLU A 120 13.36 2.65 4.62
CA GLU A 120 13.74 2.16 3.29
C GLU A 120 13.23 3.10 2.18
N ILE A 121 11.96 3.47 2.21
CA ILE A 121 11.37 4.43 1.25
C ILE A 121 12.05 5.79 1.38
N SER A 122 12.22 6.30 2.59
CA SER A 122 12.81 7.62 2.83
C SER A 122 14.27 7.68 2.34
N HIS A 123 15.00 6.57 2.38
CA HIS A 123 16.35 6.49 1.84
C HIS A 123 16.39 6.53 0.31
N HIS A 124 15.49 5.80 -0.36
CA HIS A 124 15.52 5.65 -1.82
C HIS A 124 14.66 6.67 -2.58
N ALA A 125 13.63 7.22 -1.95
CA ALA A 125 12.60 8.08 -2.55
C ALA A 125 12.05 9.12 -1.54
N PRO A 126 12.91 10.03 -1.03
CA PRO A 126 12.58 10.92 0.11
C PRO A 126 11.43 11.90 -0.14
N SER A 127 11.14 12.24 -1.40
CA SER A 127 10.11 13.21 -1.76
C SER A 127 8.82 12.58 -2.27
N THR A 128 8.73 11.24 -2.27
CA THR A 128 7.56 10.53 -2.81
C THR A 128 6.46 10.43 -1.75
N SER A 129 5.21 10.63 -2.18
CA SER A 129 4.07 10.57 -1.27
C SER A 129 3.82 9.16 -0.73
N ILE A 130 3.43 9.06 0.53
CA ILE A 130 3.17 7.78 1.22
C ILE A 130 1.71 7.71 1.66
N VAL A 131 1.02 6.62 1.35
CA VAL A 131 -0.26 6.26 1.95
C VAL A 131 -0.05 5.02 2.82
N LEU A 132 -0.49 5.10 4.08
CA LEU A 132 -0.46 3.98 5.00
C LEU A 132 -1.77 3.19 4.86
N VAL A 133 -1.66 1.86 4.78
CA VAL A 133 -2.81 0.97 4.57
C VAL A 133 -2.83 -0.13 5.63
N GLY A 134 -3.90 -0.18 6.44
CA GLY A 134 -4.20 -1.27 7.35
C GLY A 134 -5.07 -2.33 6.66
N THR A 135 -4.56 -3.53 6.46
CA THR A 135 -5.27 -4.62 5.80
C THR A 135 -5.92 -5.58 6.81
N LYS A 136 -6.77 -6.49 6.31
CA LYS A 136 -7.47 -7.52 7.10
C LYS A 136 -8.41 -6.92 8.14
N LEU A 137 -9.10 -5.84 7.77
CA LEU A 137 -10.07 -5.17 8.63
C LEU A 137 -11.15 -6.12 9.15
N ASP A 138 -11.58 -7.07 8.32
CA ASP A 138 -12.54 -8.11 8.66
C ASP A 138 -12.11 -8.99 9.84
N LEU A 139 -10.81 -9.12 10.09
CA LEU A 139 -10.27 -9.91 11.20
C LEU A 139 -10.11 -9.11 12.50
N ARG A 140 -10.28 -7.79 12.49
CA ARG A 140 -10.12 -6.97 13.71
C ARG A 140 -11.09 -7.39 14.82
N GLU A 141 -12.32 -7.71 14.44
CA GLU A 141 -13.40 -8.10 15.36
C GLU A 141 -13.64 -9.62 15.39
N ASP A 142 -12.85 -10.40 14.65
CA ASP A 142 -12.98 -11.86 14.62
C ASP A 142 -12.58 -12.49 15.96
N PRO A 143 -13.48 -13.18 16.67
CA PRO A 143 -13.20 -13.73 18.00
C PRO A 143 -12.02 -14.71 18.01
N ALA A 144 -11.89 -15.54 16.96
CA ALA A 144 -10.80 -16.52 16.89
C ALA A 144 -9.44 -15.84 16.72
N THR A 145 -9.37 -14.75 15.96
CA THR A 145 -8.16 -13.95 15.78
C THR A 145 -7.80 -13.17 17.03
N ILE A 146 -8.79 -12.56 17.71
CA ILE A 146 -8.59 -11.87 18.98
C ILE A 146 -8.02 -12.82 20.04
N GLU A 147 -8.58 -14.03 20.15
CA GLU A 147 -8.11 -15.04 21.10
C GLU A 147 -6.64 -15.43 20.83
N LYS A 148 -6.29 -15.71 19.57
CA LYS A 148 -4.90 -16.04 19.19
C LYS A 148 -3.91 -14.91 19.49
N LEU A 149 -4.33 -13.66 19.33
CA LEU A 149 -3.49 -12.51 19.68
C LEU A 149 -3.34 -12.39 21.19
N ARG A 150 -4.41 -12.63 21.96
CA ARG A 150 -4.38 -12.63 23.42
C ARG A 150 -3.41 -13.66 23.98
N ASP A 151 -3.34 -14.85 23.40
CA ASP A 151 -2.35 -15.90 23.78
C ASP A 151 -0.91 -15.39 23.66
N ARG A 152 -0.66 -14.47 22.73
CA ARG A 152 0.64 -13.81 22.50
C ARG A 152 0.77 -12.47 23.23
N ARG A 153 -0.17 -12.13 24.11
CA ARG A 153 -0.27 -10.84 24.81
C ARG A 153 -0.32 -9.63 23.87
N MET A 154 -0.99 -9.81 22.74
CA MET A 154 -1.19 -8.81 21.71
C MET A 154 -2.69 -8.52 21.53
N ALA A 155 -2.98 -7.41 20.85
CA ALA A 155 -4.34 -7.05 20.46
C ALA A 155 -4.33 -6.50 19.02
N PRO A 156 -5.47 -6.57 18.30
CA PRO A 156 -5.60 -5.93 16.99
C PRO A 156 -5.31 -4.42 17.06
N ILE A 157 -4.70 -3.90 15.99
CA ILE A 157 -4.39 -2.49 15.83
C ILE A 157 -5.68 -1.69 15.61
N GLN A 158 -5.86 -0.68 16.45
CA GLN A 158 -7.00 0.23 16.40
C GLN A 158 -6.79 1.34 15.37
N TYR A 159 -7.89 1.90 14.87
CA TYR A 159 -7.87 2.99 13.88
C TYR A 159 -7.02 4.19 14.36
N SER A 160 -7.11 4.54 15.65
CA SER A 160 -6.33 5.63 16.24
C SER A 160 -4.81 5.40 16.22
N GLN A 161 -4.38 4.15 16.37
CA GLN A 161 -2.96 3.78 16.25
C GLN A 161 -2.47 3.91 14.81
N GLY A 162 -3.30 3.52 13.84
CA GLY A 162 -3.02 3.73 12.42
C GLY A 162 -2.89 5.21 12.05
N LEU A 163 -3.80 6.06 12.52
CA LEU A 163 -3.70 7.52 12.36
C LEU A 163 -2.44 8.10 12.97
N THR A 164 -2.03 7.60 14.15
CA THR A 164 -0.81 8.06 14.82
C THR A 164 0.43 7.69 14.00
N MET A 165 0.52 6.44 13.53
CA MET A 165 1.61 5.99 12.66
C MET A 165 1.67 6.80 11.35
N ALA A 166 0.52 7.08 10.73
CA ALA A 166 0.45 7.87 9.52
C ALA A 166 1.02 9.28 9.72
N LYS A 167 0.70 9.93 10.85
CA LYS A 167 1.30 11.22 11.22
C LYS A 167 2.81 11.10 11.43
N ASP A 168 3.25 10.08 12.16
CA ASP A 168 4.65 9.89 12.52
C ASP A 168 5.57 9.67 11.31
N ILE A 169 5.07 9.01 10.26
CA ILE A 169 5.83 8.79 9.01
C ILE A 169 5.57 9.85 7.93
N GLY A 170 4.77 10.87 8.24
CA GLY A 170 4.38 11.90 7.25
C GLY A 170 3.54 11.37 6.10
N ALA A 171 2.77 10.28 6.31
CA ALA A 171 1.86 9.76 5.32
C ALA A 171 0.75 10.78 5.03
N VAL A 172 0.46 10.95 3.75
CA VAL A 172 -0.56 11.89 3.29
C VAL A 172 -1.98 11.39 3.57
N LYS A 173 -2.14 10.07 3.78
CA LYS A 173 -3.41 9.46 4.17
C LYS A 173 -3.22 8.12 4.89
N TYR A 174 -4.18 7.79 5.73
CA TYR A 174 -4.37 6.45 6.31
C TYR A 174 -5.67 5.84 5.78
N LEU A 175 -5.62 4.58 5.33
CA LEU A 175 -6.75 3.81 4.85
C LEU A 175 -6.78 2.43 5.52
N GLU A 176 -7.96 1.83 5.60
CA GLU A 176 -8.15 0.44 6.04
C GLU A 176 -8.98 -0.33 5.03
N CYS A 177 -8.65 -1.61 4.79
CA CYS A 177 -9.39 -2.47 3.88
C CYS A 177 -9.47 -3.93 4.38
N SER A 178 -10.50 -4.64 3.93
CA SER A 178 -10.68 -6.08 4.14
C SER A 178 -10.23 -6.86 2.91
N ASP A 179 -9.69 -8.07 3.14
CA ASP A 179 -9.25 -8.96 2.04
C ASP A 179 -10.43 -9.77 1.45
N SER A 180 -11.59 -9.76 2.13
CA SER A 180 -12.77 -10.54 1.74
C SER A 180 -13.45 -9.96 0.49
N HIS A 181 -13.34 -10.69 -0.63
CA HIS A 181 -14.29 -10.61 -1.74
C HIS A 181 -15.70 -10.84 -1.18
N ARG A 182 -16.52 -9.80 -1.04
CA ARG A 182 -17.97 -10.02 -1.01
C ARG A 182 -18.43 -10.21 -2.45
N ARG A 183 -18.29 -11.43 -2.96
CA ARG A 183 -19.17 -11.89 -4.03
C ARG A 183 -20.58 -11.96 -3.43
N ALA A 184 -21.36 -10.90 -3.65
CA ALA A 184 -22.81 -10.99 -3.60
C ALA A 184 -23.30 -11.68 -4.87
#